data_AF-A0A6G3MN56-F1
#
_entry.id   AF-A0A6G3MN56-F1
#
_cell.length_a   1.000
_cell.length_b   1.000
_cell.length_c   1.000
_cell.angle_alpha   90.00
_cell.angle_beta   90.00
_cell.angle_gamma   90.00
#
_symmetry.space_group_name_H-M   'P 1'
#
loop_
_entity.id
_entity.type
_entity.pdbx_description
1 polymer ?
#
loop_
_entity_poly.entity_id
_entity_poly.type
_entity_poly.pdbx_seq_one_letter_code
_entity_poly.pdbx_strand_id
1 'polypeptide(L)'
;NFVKSFDLKMWPTEHPLYQLHGHFNINQEIFKKLSLSPFSIDRLYEMSSSEIGDMLHHQAAGLVVKKMLSSFPRLELYAHVQPLTRSVLQISVTFTPHFNWNPSIMCYGSDIWIFW
;
A
#
# COMPACT_ATOMS: atom_id res chain seq x y z
N ASN A 1 -6.86 0.36 -13.77
CA ASN A 1 -7.56 1.27 -12.84
C ASN A 1 -9.06 1.02 -12.80
N PHE A 2 -9.80 1.09 -13.91
CA PHE A 2 -11.26 0.89 -13.90
C PHE A 2 -11.74 -0.47 -13.36
N VAL A 3 -11.10 -1.58 -13.73
CA VAL A 3 -11.43 -2.92 -13.21
C VAL A 3 -11.27 -2.96 -11.68
N LYS A 4 -10.14 -2.47 -11.16
CA LYS A 4 -9.88 -2.36 -9.71
C LYS A 4 -10.95 -1.54 -8.99
N SER A 5 -11.42 -0.44 -9.58
CA SER A 5 -12.46 0.40 -8.97
C SER A 5 -13.80 -0.31 -8.87
N PHE A 6 -14.12 -1.15 -9.84
CA PHE A 6 -15.34 -1.95 -9.82
C PHE A 6 -15.25 -3.07 -8.78
N ASP A 7 -14.14 -3.81 -8.76
CA ASP A 7 -13.92 -4.94 -7.85
C ASP A 7 -13.85 -4.49 -6.38
N LEU A 8 -13.07 -3.43 -6.11
CA LEU A 8 -12.88 -2.89 -4.76
C LEU A 8 -14.01 -1.93 -4.33
N LYS A 9 -14.96 -1.63 -5.23
CA LYS A 9 -16.00 -0.61 -5.04
C LYS A 9 -15.42 0.71 -4.51
N MET A 10 -14.28 1.10 -5.09
CA MET A 10 -13.44 2.21 -4.62
C MET A 10 -13.13 3.14 -5.79
N TRP A 11 -13.25 4.45 -5.56
CA TRP A 11 -12.88 5.41 -6.58
C TRP A 11 -11.36 5.44 -6.78
N PRO A 12 -10.85 5.64 -8.02
CA PRO A 12 -9.41 5.81 -8.24
C PRO A 12 -8.78 6.97 -7.46
N THR A 13 -9.61 7.92 -7.03
CA THR A 13 -9.21 9.13 -6.28
C THR A 13 -9.17 8.93 -4.78
N GLU A 14 -9.62 7.78 -4.25
CA GLU A 14 -9.55 7.49 -2.81
C GLU A 14 -8.14 7.07 -2.39
N HIS A 15 -7.82 7.34 -1.12
CA HIS A 15 -6.51 6.96 -0.59
C HIS A 15 -6.32 5.43 -0.66
N PRO A 16 -5.18 4.92 -1.17
CA PRO A 16 -5.03 3.48 -1.38
C PRO A 16 -5.03 2.62 -0.12
N LEU A 17 -4.97 3.18 1.10
CA LEU A 17 -5.19 2.41 2.34
C LEU A 17 -6.66 2.05 2.57
N TYR A 18 -7.60 2.67 1.85
CA TYR A 18 -9.03 2.41 2.03
C TYR A 18 -9.41 0.94 1.73
N GLN A 19 -8.64 0.23 0.92
CA GLN A 19 -8.85 -1.22 0.65
C GLN A 19 -8.73 -2.07 1.93
N LEU A 20 -8.08 -1.55 2.97
CA LEU A 20 -7.92 -2.24 4.26
C LEU A 20 -8.96 -1.82 5.30
N HIS A 21 -9.93 -0.93 4.97
CA HIS A 21 -10.89 -0.40 5.95
C HIS A 21 -11.72 -1.48 6.65
N GLY A 22 -12.05 -2.59 5.97
CA GLY A 22 -12.81 -3.70 6.56
C GLY A 22 -12.01 -4.56 7.55
N HIS A 23 -10.67 -4.48 7.51
CA HIS A 23 -9.78 -5.30 8.34
C HIS A 23 -9.24 -4.56 9.56
N PHE A 24 -9.31 -3.23 9.56
CA PHE A 24 -8.86 -2.38 10.66
C PHE A 24 -10.05 -1.52 11.10
N ASN A 25 -10.41 -1.59 12.38
CA ASN A 25 -11.51 -0.80 12.94
C ASN A 25 -11.13 0.69 13.03
N ILE A 26 -11.14 1.38 11.88
CA ILE A 26 -10.74 2.78 11.73
C ILE A 26 -11.87 3.58 11.07
N ASN A 27 -12.11 4.80 11.57
CA ASN A 27 -13.19 5.65 11.10
C ASN A 27 -12.91 6.15 9.66
N GLN A 28 -13.96 6.23 8.83
CA GLN A 28 -13.93 6.80 7.47
C GLN A 28 -13.38 8.22 7.41
N GLU A 29 -13.59 9.02 8.47
CA GLU A 29 -13.03 10.38 8.55
C GLU A 29 -11.51 10.42 8.47
N ILE A 30 -10.84 9.38 8.96
CA ILE A 30 -9.37 9.27 8.88
C ILE A 30 -8.93 9.12 7.43
N PHE A 31 -9.65 8.34 6.62
CA PHE A 31 -9.33 8.20 5.19
C PHE A 31 -9.58 9.48 4.40
N LYS A 32 -10.57 10.28 4.77
CA LYS A 32 -10.77 11.63 4.18
C LYS A 32 -9.57 12.52 4.48
N LYS A 33 -9.11 12.55 5.74
CA LYS A 33 -7.90 13.30 6.14
C LYS A 33 -6.64 12.80 5.41
N LEU A 34 -6.48 11.48 5.26
CA LEU A 34 -5.38 10.89 4.50
C LEU A 34 -5.44 11.26 3.00
N SER A 35 -6.63 11.28 2.40
CA SER A 35 -6.80 11.63 0.98
C SER A 35 -6.52 13.11 0.70
N LEU A 36 -6.75 13.98 1.70
CA LEU A 36 -6.41 15.41 1.62
C LEU A 36 -4.94 15.69 1.95
N SER A 37 -4.23 14.71 2.51
CA SER A 37 -2.83 14.85 2.86
C SER A 37 -1.95 14.93 1.60
N PRO A 38 -0.94 15.82 1.56
CA PRO A 38 -0.03 15.90 0.43
C PRO A 38 1.01 14.77 0.40
N PHE A 39 1.04 13.89 1.42
CA PHE A 39 2.05 12.84 1.52
C PHE A 39 1.70 11.61 0.68
N SER A 40 2.69 11.09 -0.03
CA SER A 40 2.59 9.79 -0.70
C SER A 40 2.59 8.63 0.32
N ILE A 41 2.13 7.46 -0.11
CA ILE A 41 2.19 6.24 0.70
C ILE A 41 3.62 5.90 1.13
N ASP A 42 4.59 6.07 0.23
CA ASP A 42 6.01 5.85 0.57
C ASP A 42 6.46 6.77 1.70
N ARG A 43 6.05 8.04 1.67
CA ARG A 43 6.38 8.98 2.74
C ARG A 43 5.69 8.63 4.05
N LEU A 44 4.41 8.28 4.00
CA LEU A 44 3.66 7.82 5.17
C LEU A 44 4.30 6.55 5.78
N TYR A 45 4.87 5.68 4.95
CA TYR A 45 5.59 4.49 5.41
C TYR A 45 6.85 4.83 6.20
N GLU A 46 7.57 5.90 5.85
CA GLU A 46 8.75 6.36 6.58
C GLU A 46 8.40 7.06 7.89
N MET A 47 7.27 7.78 7.94
CA MET A 47 6.83 8.54 9.11
C MET A 47 6.56 7.63 10.32
N SER A 48 6.87 8.14 11.52
CA SER A 48 6.53 7.50 12.78
C SER A 48 5.02 7.52 13.04
N SER A 49 4.54 6.62 13.89
CA SER A 49 3.12 6.60 14.28
C SER A 49 2.67 7.90 14.97
N SER A 50 3.57 8.60 15.66
CA SER A 50 3.28 9.91 16.26
C SER A 50 3.09 10.97 15.19
N GLU A 51 4.01 11.08 14.23
CA GLU A 51 3.89 12.08 13.15
C GLU A 51 2.62 11.88 12.32
N ILE A 52 2.23 10.62 12.08
CA ILE A 52 0.95 10.30 11.42
C ILE A 52 -0.23 10.69 12.31
N GLY A 53 -0.14 10.41 13.62
CA GLY A 53 -1.17 10.80 14.59
C GLY A 53 -1.37 12.31 14.69
N ASP A 54 -0.27 13.07 14.72
CA ASP A 54 -0.25 14.52 14.75
C ASP A 54 -0.85 15.12 13.47
N MET A 55 -0.45 14.58 12.30
CA MET A 55 -1.02 14.95 11.00
C MET A 55 -2.53 14.72 10.93
N LEU A 56 -3.02 13.62 11.50
CA LEU A 56 -4.44 13.28 11.52
C LEU A 56 -5.22 14.00 12.62
N HIS A 57 -4.53 14.71 13.52
CA HIS A 57 -5.06 15.20 14.79
C HIS A 57 -5.76 14.08 15.60
N HIS A 58 -5.21 12.87 15.55
CA HIS A 58 -5.75 11.68 16.22
C HIS A 58 -4.66 10.64 16.50
N GLN A 59 -4.06 10.70 17.69
CA GLN A 59 -2.89 9.88 18.03
C GLN A 59 -3.12 8.36 17.94
N ALA A 60 -4.25 7.86 18.43
CA ALA A 60 -4.55 6.43 18.36
C ALA A 60 -4.73 5.90 16.93
N ALA A 61 -5.20 6.77 16.00
CA ALA A 61 -5.33 6.40 14.59
C ALA A 61 -3.95 6.27 13.93
N GLY A 62 -2.96 7.06 14.37
CA GLY A 62 -1.58 6.97 13.86
C GLY A 62 -0.96 5.59 14.05
N LEU A 63 -1.21 4.92 15.19
CA LEU A 63 -0.76 3.54 15.42
C LEU A 63 -1.43 2.54 14.48
N VAL A 64 -2.75 2.67 14.28
CA VAL A 64 -3.51 1.80 13.38
C VAL A 64 -3.07 1.99 11.94
N VAL A 65 -2.95 3.24 11.47
CA VAL A 65 -2.49 3.57 10.12
C VAL A 65 -1.08 3.07 9.88
N LYS A 66 -0.16 3.20 10.87
CA LYS A 66 1.20 2.64 10.74
C LYS A 66 1.17 1.12 10.58
N LYS A 67 0.31 0.43 11.33
CA LYS A 67 0.11 -1.02 11.18
C LYS A 67 -0.45 -1.37 9.79
N MET A 68 -1.43 -0.61 9.30
CA MET A 68 -1.98 -0.77 7.95
C MET A 68 -0.91 -0.60 6.88
N LEU A 69 -0.08 0.44 6.98
CA LEU A 69 1.05 0.69 6.08
C LEU A 69 2.07 -0.46 6.12
N SER A 70 2.36 -1.02 7.29
CA SER A 70 3.27 -2.16 7.40
C SER A 70 2.72 -3.43 6.76
N SER A 71 1.40 -3.59 6.71
CA SER A 71 0.71 -4.69 6.04
C SER A 71 0.32 -4.33 4.61
N PHE A 72 0.63 -3.14 4.12
CA PHE A 72 0.34 -2.76 2.75
C PHE A 72 1.37 -3.42 1.83
N PRO A 73 0.95 -4.14 0.77
CA PRO A 73 1.90 -4.84 -0.08
C PRO A 73 2.85 -3.86 -0.78
N ARG A 74 4.15 -3.98 -0.48
CA ARG A 74 5.23 -3.21 -1.09
C ARG A 74 6.33 -4.15 -1.56
N LEU A 75 6.76 -4.00 -2.80
CA LEU A 75 7.80 -4.82 -3.41
C LEU A 75 8.90 -3.91 -3.94
N GLU A 76 10.14 -4.23 -3.60
CA GLU A 76 11.30 -3.64 -4.23
C GLU A 76 11.70 -4.49 -5.43
N LEU A 77 11.84 -3.83 -6.57
CA LEU A 77 12.18 -4.45 -7.85
C LEU A 77 13.63 -4.15 -8.18
N TYR A 78 14.44 -5.17 -8.32
CA TYR A 78 15.77 -5.05 -8.90
C TYR A 78 15.80 -5.77 -10.25
N ALA A 79 16.15 -5.05 -11.31
CA ALA A 79 16.26 -5.62 -12.65
C ALA A 79 17.69 -5.48 -13.15
N HIS A 80 18.29 -6.60 -13.56
CA HIS A 80 19.60 -6.66 -14.17
C HIS A 80 19.44 -7.03 -15.65
N VAL A 81 19.96 -6.18 -16.54
CA VAL A 81 19.83 -6.36 -17.99
C VAL A 81 21.16 -6.81 -18.58
N GLN A 82 21.15 -7.92 -19.32
CA GLN A 82 22.31 -8.48 -20.01
C GLN A 82 22.01 -8.62 -21.50
N PRO A 83 22.71 -7.88 -22.39
CA PRO A 83 22.63 -8.14 -23.82
C PRO A 83 23.33 -9.46 -24.14
N LEU A 84 22.59 -10.41 -24.72
CA LEU A 84 23.14 -11.68 -25.20
C LEU A 84 23.57 -11.55 -26.67
N THR A 85 22.78 -10.85 -27.48
CA THR A 85 23.09 -10.55 -28.89
C THR A 85 22.60 -9.16 -29.27
N ARG A 86 22.78 -8.74 -30.52
CA ARG A 86 22.27 -7.45 -31.04
C ARG A 86 20.75 -7.31 -30.95
N SER A 87 19.99 -8.40 -30.83
CA SER A 87 18.53 -8.41 -30.80
C SER A 87 17.93 -9.12 -29.58
N VAL A 88 18.76 -9.60 -28.64
CA VAL A 88 18.30 -10.36 -27.47
C VAL A 88 18.88 -9.78 -26.19
N LEU A 89 17.98 -9.40 -25.28
CA LEU A 89 18.29 -8.95 -23.92
C LEU A 89 17.72 -9.97 -22.93
N GLN A 90 18.56 -10.46 -22.04
CA GLN A 90 18.14 -11.19 -20.86
C GLN A 90 17.89 -10.18 -19.73
N ILE A 91 16.69 -10.22 -19.14
CA ILE A 91 16.32 -9.38 -18.00
C ILE A 91 16.13 -10.30 -16.80
N SER A 92 17.03 -10.22 -15.83
CA SER A 92 16.93 -10.93 -14.56
C SER A 92 16.26 -10.00 -13.55
N VAL A 93 15.06 -10.35 -13.12
CA VAL A 93 14.26 -9.55 -12.18
C VAL A 93 14.21 -10.24 -10.82
N THR A 94 14.63 -9.53 -9.79
CA THR A 94 14.56 -9.95 -8.39
C THR A 94 13.50 -9.12 -7.68
N PHE A 95 12.57 -9.78 -7.01
CA PHE A 95 11.52 -9.16 -6.21
C PHE A 95 11.84 -9.36 -4.72
N THR A 96 11.89 -8.28 -3.95
CA THR A 96 12.04 -8.33 -2.49
C THR A 96 10.78 -7.77 -1.83
N PRO A 97 10.08 -8.54 -0.97
CA PRO A 97 8.91 -8.04 -0.24
C PRO A 97 9.31 -7.15 0.94
N HIS A 98 8.71 -5.96 1.02
CA HIS A 98 8.88 -5.00 2.12
C HIS A 98 7.54 -4.76 2.83
N PHE A 99 6.91 -5.83 3.30
CA PHE A 99 5.68 -5.75 4.08
C PHE A 99 5.54 -6.93 5.04
N ASN A 100 4.76 -6.73 6.09
CA ASN A 100 4.43 -7.76 7.06
C ASN A 100 3.21 -8.53 6.58
N TRP A 101 3.38 -9.83 6.38
CA TRP A 101 2.29 -10.73 6.04
C TRP A 101 1.24 -10.74 7.14
N ASN A 102 -0.01 -10.41 6.79
CA ASN A 102 -1.15 -10.49 7.69
C ASN A 102 -2.16 -11.53 7.16
N PRO A 103 -2.28 -12.71 7.79
CA PRO A 103 -3.19 -13.76 7.33
C PRO A 103 -4.66 -13.35 7.25
N SER A 104 -5.08 -12.37 8.05
CA SER A 104 -6.48 -11.89 8.05
C SER A 104 -6.81 -11.03 6.84
N ILE A 105 -5.78 -10.54 6.14
CA ILE A 105 -5.88 -9.67 4.97
C ILE A 105 -5.50 -10.47 3.72
N MET A 106 -4.40 -11.22 3.79
CA MET A 106 -3.71 -11.81 2.65
C MET A 106 -3.94 -13.32 2.49
N CYS A 107 -4.99 -13.89 3.10
CA CYS A 107 -5.27 -15.33 2.99
C CYS A 107 -5.44 -15.75 1.51
N TYR A 108 -5.18 -17.03 1.23
CA TYR A 108 -5.42 -17.65 -0.08
C TYR A 108 -6.86 -17.36 -0.56
N GLY A 109 -7.00 -16.71 -1.72
CA GLY A 109 -8.28 -16.31 -2.29
C GLY A 109 -8.78 -14.92 -1.90
N SER A 110 -7.99 -14.11 -1.19
CA SER A 110 -8.29 -12.68 -1.02
C SER A 110 -8.04 -11.94 -2.35
N ASP A 111 -9.09 -11.28 -2.88
CA ASP A 111 -9.04 -10.42 -4.07
C ASP A 111 -8.31 -9.09 -3.83
N ILE A 112 -7.28 -9.09 -3.00
CA ILE A 112 -6.43 -7.91 -2.79
C ILE A 112 -5.34 -7.97 -3.85
N TRP A 113 -5.56 -7.24 -4.94
CA TRP A 113 -4.62 -7.13 -6.03
C TRP A 113 -3.37 -6.35 -5.58
N ILE A 114 -2.25 -7.07 -5.45
CA ILE A 114 -0.99 -6.66 -4.80
C ILE A 114 -0.16 -5.61 -5.59
N PHE A 115 -0.58 -5.19 -6.78
CA PHE A 115 0.27 -4.33 -7.61
C PHE A 115 -0.46 -3.08 -8.09
N TRP A 116 0.05 -1.91 -7.73
CA TRP A 116 -0.25 -0.63 -8.38
C TRP A 116 0.50 -0.53 -9.70
#